data_AF-A0A2N2DQV0-F1
#
_entry.id   AF-A0A2N2DQV0-F1
#
_cell.length_a   1.000
_cell.length_b   1.000
_cell.length_c   1.000
_cell.angle_alpha   90.00
_cell.angle_beta   90.00
_cell.angle_gamma   90.00
#
_symmetry.space_group_name_H-M   'P 1'
#
loop_
_entity.id
_entity.type
_entity.pdbx_description
1 polymer ?
#
loop_
_entity_poly.entity_id
_entity_poly.type
_entity_poly.pdbx_seq_one_letter_code
_entity_poly.pdbx_strand_id
1 'polypeptide(L)'
;MKKALLLALVIIATLMMGCQEVSVTDPENKFDPTEVQVGDEVGGFRITELEVGNDGPNYSVVAWFEGRAILKGKFVQYEGHEFLGNATTFEVDEANSDRLPKLVYDDRYIWFAFSNREEAIKLLEGYDQEGLTIEIDGYKIHYAPTEVVNEASIVKVVDGIK
;
A
#
# COMPACT_ATOMS: atom_id res chain seq x y z
N MET A 1 -77.76 -9.33 -30.23
CA MET A 1 -77.76 -7.87 -30.50
C MET A 1 -76.55 -7.24 -29.81
N LYS A 2 -75.76 -6.45 -30.57
CA LYS A 2 -74.78 -5.40 -30.17
C LYS A 2 -73.55 -5.88 -29.38
N LYS A 3 -72.32 -5.95 -29.96
CA LYS A 3 -71.34 -4.84 -30.26
C LYS A 3 -70.99 -4.07 -28.97
N ALA A 4 -69.75 -3.77 -28.55
CA ALA A 4 -68.40 -3.68 -29.12
C ALA A 4 -67.38 -3.69 -27.94
N LEU A 5 -66.17 -4.28 -28.02
CA LEU A 5 -64.87 -3.71 -28.46
C LEU A 5 -64.46 -2.34 -27.86
N LEU A 6 -63.48 -2.32 -26.94
CA LEU A 6 -62.32 -1.40 -26.83
C LEU A 6 -61.49 -1.78 -25.56
N LEU A 7 -60.31 -2.42 -25.65
CA LEU A 7 -58.95 -1.90 -25.87
C LEU A 7 -58.35 -1.09 -24.69
N ALA A 8 -57.38 -1.66 -23.98
CA ALA A 8 -56.25 -0.98 -23.31
C ALA A 8 -55.23 -2.05 -22.85
N LEU A 9 -54.22 -2.36 -23.67
CA LEU A 9 -52.84 -1.84 -23.64
C LEU A 9 -51.97 -2.42 -22.51
N VAL A 10 -50.97 -3.17 -22.96
CA VAL A 10 -49.89 -3.85 -22.22
C VAL A 10 -48.90 -2.86 -21.65
N ILE A 11 -48.51 -3.03 -20.38
CA ILE A 11 -47.16 -2.69 -19.89
C ILE A 11 -46.74 -3.81 -18.93
N ILE A 12 -45.96 -4.76 -19.43
CA ILE A 12 -45.17 -5.66 -18.59
C ILE A 12 -43.96 -4.84 -18.15
N ALA A 13 -44.01 -4.29 -16.94
CA ALA A 13 -42.84 -3.68 -16.32
C ALA A 13 -41.97 -4.79 -15.75
N THR A 14 -40.97 -5.21 -16.52
CA THR A 14 -39.86 -6.04 -16.04
C THR A 14 -39.06 -5.21 -15.03
N LEU A 15 -39.20 -5.50 -13.74
CA LEU A 15 -38.27 -5.05 -12.70
C LEU A 15 -36.93 -5.77 -12.92
N MET A 16 -36.09 -5.21 -13.80
CA MET A 16 -34.65 -5.40 -13.73
C MET A 16 -34.16 -4.60 -12.52
N MET A 17 -34.24 -5.21 -11.35
CA MET A 17 -33.49 -4.75 -10.18
C MET A 17 -32.04 -5.04 -10.50
N GLY A 18 -31.38 -4.08 -11.17
CA GLY A 18 -29.95 -4.13 -11.37
C GLY A 18 -29.30 -4.17 -9.99
N CYS A 19 -28.64 -5.28 -9.67
CA CYS A 19 -27.56 -5.23 -8.71
C CYS A 19 -26.57 -4.20 -9.24
N GLN A 20 -26.49 -3.03 -8.61
CA GLN A 20 -25.34 -2.17 -8.82
C GLN A 20 -24.13 -2.99 -8.35
N GLU A 21 -23.26 -3.38 -9.28
CA GLU A 21 -21.88 -3.72 -8.95
C GLU A 21 -21.32 -2.50 -8.22
N VAL A 22 -21.11 -2.65 -6.91
CA VAL A 22 -20.27 -1.72 -6.16
C VAL A 22 -18.88 -1.92 -6.78
N SER A 23 -18.48 -0.99 -7.64
CA SER A 23 -17.08 -0.88 -8.05
C SER A 23 -16.30 -0.60 -6.77
N VAL A 24 -15.63 -1.62 -6.24
CA VAL A 24 -14.57 -1.42 -5.25
C VAL A 24 -13.50 -0.67 -6.01
N THR A 25 -13.56 0.67 -6.00
CA THR A 25 -12.40 1.47 -6.34
C THR A 25 -11.38 1.12 -5.28
N ASP A 26 -10.29 0.44 -5.67
CA ASP A 26 -9.13 0.33 -4.79
C ASP A 26 -8.85 1.74 -4.27
N PRO A 27 -8.79 1.94 -2.94
CA PRO A 27 -8.53 3.27 -2.40
C PRO A 27 -7.23 3.75 -3.01
N GLU A 28 -7.23 4.96 -3.58
CA GLU A 28 -6.02 5.53 -4.18
C GLU A 28 -4.88 5.45 -3.16
N ASN A 29 -3.80 4.78 -3.52
CA ASN A 29 -2.66 4.59 -2.63
C ASN A 29 -1.71 5.81 -2.64
N LYS A 30 -2.01 6.80 -3.48
CA LYS A 30 -1.26 8.05 -3.57
C LYS A 30 -1.92 9.13 -2.73
N PHE A 31 -1.11 9.97 -2.11
CA PHE A 31 -1.61 11.12 -1.34
C PHE A 31 -0.72 12.35 -1.49
N ASP A 32 -1.36 13.53 -1.42
CA ASP A 32 -0.68 14.80 -1.23
C ASP A 32 -0.66 15.11 0.28
N PRO A 33 0.51 15.23 0.91
CA PRO A 33 0.62 15.48 2.36
C PRO A 33 0.10 16.87 2.79
N THR A 34 -0.22 17.76 1.84
CA THR A 34 -0.86 19.05 2.12
C THR A 34 -2.39 18.96 2.13
N GLU A 35 -2.95 17.84 1.65
CA GLU A 35 -4.39 17.61 1.53
C GLU A 35 -4.93 16.56 2.51
N VAL A 36 -4.06 15.77 3.14
CA VAL A 36 -4.42 14.75 4.14
C VAL A 36 -4.11 15.18 5.57
N GLN A 37 -4.67 14.47 6.53
CA GLN A 37 -4.42 14.64 7.97
C GLN A 37 -4.32 13.29 8.70
N VAL A 38 -3.84 13.33 9.94
CA VAL A 38 -3.85 12.17 10.84
C VAL A 38 -5.29 11.63 10.97
N GLY A 39 -5.45 10.33 10.79
CA GLY A 39 -6.72 9.62 10.80
C GLY A 39 -7.27 9.28 9.41
N ASP A 40 -6.78 9.94 8.34
CA ASP A 40 -7.19 9.61 6.97
C ASP A 40 -6.66 8.24 6.53
N GLU A 41 -7.33 7.62 5.56
CA GLU A 41 -6.93 6.35 4.96
C GLU A 41 -6.34 6.55 3.56
N VAL A 42 -5.19 5.92 3.29
CA VAL A 42 -4.50 5.91 2.00
C VAL A 42 -4.12 4.47 1.68
N GLY A 43 -4.60 3.93 0.56
CA GLY A 43 -4.26 2.55 0.15
C GLY A 43 -4.59 1.48 1.21
N GLY A 44 -5.62 1.69 2.04
CA GLY A 44 -5.99 0.77 3.14
C GLY A 44 -5.15 0.90 4.42
N PHE A 45 -4.28 1.91 4.50
CA PHE A 45 -3.53 2.26 5.70
C PHE A 45 -4.04 3.56 6.30
N ARG A 46 -4.14 3.63 7.62
CA ARG A 46 -4.53 4.86 8.34
C ARG A 46 -3.29 5.65 8.75
N ILE A 47 -3.29 6.95 8.48
CA ILE A 47 -2.23 7.87 8.92
C ILE A 47 -2.30 8.05 10.43
N THR A 48 -1.22 7.72 11.15
CA THR A 48 -1.12 7.90 12.60
C THR A 48 -0.31 9.14 13.00
N GLU A 49 0.63 9.54 12.15
CA GLU A 49 1.48 10.70 12.36
C GLU A 49 1.93 11.24 11.00
N LEU A 50 1.99 12.57 10.88
CA LEU A 50 2.37 13.26 9.66
C LEU A 50 3.21 14.49 10.01
N GLU A 51 4.45 14.50 9.54
CA GLU A 51 5.37 15.61 9.63
C GLU A 51 5.71 16.10 8.22
N VAL A 52 5.48 17.38 7.96
CA VAL A 52 5.79 18.02 6.68
C VAL A 52 6.77 19.16 6.92
N GLY A 53 7.99 19.01 6.42
CA GLY A 53 9.02 20.05 6.43
C GLY A 53 8.97 20.83 5.12
N ASN A 54 8.84 22.15 5.21
CA ASN A 54 8.79 23.04 4.04
C ASN A 54 9.78 24.21 4.19
N ASP A 55 11.06 23.88 4.32
CA ASP A 55 12.15 24.85 4.45
C ASP A 55 12.74 25.21 3.06
N GLY A 56 11.90 25.76 2.19
CA GLY A 56 12.30 26.21 0.85
C GLY A 56 12.64 25.05 -0.09
N PRO A 57 13.88 24.91 -0.60
CA PRO A 57 14.24 23.80 -1.49
C PRO A 57 14.27 22.44 -0.78
N ASN A 58 14.23 22.42 0.55
CA ASN A 58 14.35 21.21 1.36
C ASN A 58 12.98 20.72 1.82
N TYR A 59 12.18 20.29 0.85
CA TYR A 59 10.89 19.69 1.13
C TYR A 59 11.06 18.26 1.68
N SER A 60 10.47 17.96 2.83
CA SER A 60 10.52 16.64 3.45
C SER A 60 9.16 16.21 4.00
N VAL A 61 8.94 14.89 4.01
CA VAL A 61 7.75 14.28 4.59
C VAL A 61 8.17 13.06 5.38
N VAL A 62 7.67 12.96 6.61
CA VAL A 62 7.67 11.71 7.37
C VAL A 62 6.24 11.39 7.73
N ALA A 63 5.77 10.23 7.29
CA ALA A 63 4.39 9.80 7.51
C ALA A 63 4.38 8.38 8.06
N TRP A 64 3.67 8.18 9.16
CA TRP A 64 3.48 6.89 9.79
C TRP A 64 2.08 6.40 9.54
N PHE A 65 2.00 5.11 9.26
CA PHE A 65 0.80 4.42 8.88
C PHE A 65 0.60 3.18 9.73
N GLU A 66 -0.62 2.94 10.15
CA GLU A 66 -1.05 1.63 10.64
C GLU A 66 -1.91 0.92 9.59
N GLY A 67 -1.71 -0.37 9.45
CA GLY A 67 -2.33 -1.16 8.38
C GLY A 67 -1.47 -2.35 8.05
N ARG A 68 -2.02 -3.27 7.26
CA ARG A 68 -1.34 -4.51 6.86
C ARG A 68 -1.39 -4.67 5.37
N ALA A 69 -0.30 -5.18 4.81
CA ALA A 69 -0.22 -5.53 3.41
C ALA A 69 0.49 -6.87 3.22
N ILE A 70 0.03 -7.62 2.23
CA ILE A 70 0.76 -8.78 1.70
C ILE A 70 1.51 -8.29 0.46
N LEU A 71 2.82 -8.41 0.48
CA LEU A 71 3.72 -7.87 -0.55
C LEU A 71 4.55 -8.98 -1.14
N LYS A 72 4.75 -8.95 -2.45
CA LYS A 72 5.72 -9.81 -3.13
C LYS A 72 6.96 -9.01 -3.47
N GLY A 73 8.13 -9.64 -3.40
CA GLY A 73 9.39 -8.98 -3.68
C GLY A 73 10.60 -9.81 -3.32
N LYS A 74 11.69 -9.13 -3.01
CA LYS A 74 12.97 -9.72 -2.62
C LYS A 74 13.56 -9.03 -1.42
N PHE A 75 14.37 -9.74 -0.63
CA PHE A 75 15.07 -9.14 0.51
C PHE A 75 16.58 -9.08 0.29
N VAL A 76 17.22 -8.11 0.93
CA VAL A 76 18.69 -7.98 0.98
C VAL A 76 19.14 -7.79 2.42
N GLN A 77 20.20 -8.49 2.81
CA GLN A 77 20.84 -8.32 4.11
C GLN A 77 22.19 -7.63 3.93
N TYR A 78 22.33 -6.45 4.55
CA TYR A 78 23.55 -5.68 4.56
C TYR A 78 24.33 -5.95 5.85
N GLU A 79 25.66 -5.89 5.77
CA GLU A 79 26.58 -5.96 6.90
C GLU A 79 27.66 -4.89 6.73
N GLY A 80 27.69 -3.90 7.63
CA GLY A 80 28.65 -2.80 7.60
C GLY A 80 28.52 -1.83 6.42
N HIS A 81 27.33 -1.72 5.81
CA HIS A 81 27.08 -0.78 4.70
C HIS A 81 27.20 0.68 5.17
N GLU A 82 27.84 1.54 4.38
CA GLU A 82 28.14 2.93 4.77
C GLU A 82 26.88 3.73 5.17
N PHE A 83 25.77 3.53 4.46
CA PHE A 83 24.51 4.24 4.69
C PHE A 83 23.45 3.41 5.42
N LEU A 84 23.50 2.09 5.27
CA LEU A 84 22.44 1.18 5.74
C LEU A 84 22.89 0.38 6.96
N GLY A 85 24.16 0.48 7.36
CA GLY A 85 24.76 -0.31 8.41
C GLY A 85 24.50 -1.80 8.17
N ASN A 86 23.79 -2.41 9.11
CA ASN A 86 23.45 -3.83 9.04
C ASN A 86 22.01 -4.09 8.57
N ALA A 87 21.35 -3.16 7.87
CA ALA A 87 19.92 -3.27 7.56
C ALA A 87 19.53 -4.58 6.86
N THR A 88 18.29 -5.01 7.09
CA THR A 88 17.60 -5.99 6.24
C THR A 88 16.50 -5.24 5.51
N THR A 89 16.53 -5.25 4.19
CA THR A 89 15.62 -4.47 3.34
C THR A 89 14.74 -5.39 2.52
N PHE A 90 13.65 -4.84 2.01
CA PHE A 90 12.75 -5.51 1.09
C PHE A 90 12.44 -4.57 -0.09
N GLU A 91 12.67 -5.05 -1.31
CA GLU A 91 12.27 -4.40 -2.54
C GLU A 91 10.95 -5.01 -3.00
N VAL A 92 9.91 -4.19 -3.16
CA VAL A 92 8.57 -4.64 -3.54
C VAL A 92 8.51 -4.77 -5.06
N ASP A 93 7.97 -5.89 -5.54
CA ASP A 93 7.68 -6.09 -6.97
C ASP A 93 6.77 -4.95 -7.47
N GLU A 94 7.05 -4.40 -8.64
CA GLU A 94 6.30 -3.28 -9.21
C GLU A 94 4.79 -3.53 -9.24
N ALA A 95 4.38 -4.76 -9.57
CA ALA A 95 2.98 -5.20 -9.62
C ALA A 95 2.26 -5.24 -8.25
N ASN A 96 2.97 -5.02 -7.14
CA ASN A 96 2.41 -4.93 -5.78
C ASN A 96 2.69 -3.57 -5.12
N SER A 97 3.30 -2.63 -5.85
CA SER A 97 3.68 -1.32 -5.30
C SER A 97 2.47 -0.43 -4.99
N ASP A 98 1.33 -0.68 -5.61
CA ASP A 98 0.05 -0.01 -5.33
C ASP A 98 -0.58 -0.40 -3.98
N ARG A 99 -0.06 -1.44 -3.32
CA ARG A 99 -0.54 -1.89 -1.99
C ARG A 99 0.02 -1.09 -0.82
N LEU A 100 0.88 -0.11 -1.09
CA LEU A 100 1.49 0.73 -0.07
C LEU A 100 1.17 2.21 -0.33
N PRO A 101 0.99 3.01 0.73
CA PRO A 101 0.92 4.45 0.61
C PRO A 101 2.12 5.03 -0.14
N LYS A 102 1.89 6.04 -0.97
CA LYS A 102 2.90 6.69 -1.80
C LYS A 102 2.62 8.19 -1.92
N LEU A 103 3.65 9.02 -1.90
CA LEU A 103 3.46 10.45 -2.15
C LEU A 103 3.20 10.68 -3.64
N VAL A 104 2.33 11.63 -3.98
CA VAL A 104 1.96 11.93 -5.39
C VAL A 104 3.14 12.31 -6.29
N TYR A 105 4.22 12.85 -5.72
CA TYR A 105 5.44 13.27 -6.43
C TYR A 105 6.67 12.40 -6.12
N ASP A 106 6.53 11.30 -5.38
CA ASP A 106 7.64 10.37 -5.14
C ASP A 106 7.65 9.29 -6.21
N ASP A 107 8.48 9.43 -7.24
CA ASP A 107 8.58 8.46 -8.33
C ASP A 107 9.57 7.31 -8.05
N ARG A 108 10.11 7.21 -6.83
CA ARG A 108 11.03 6.11 -6.47
C ARG A 108 10.31 4.76 -6.55
N TYR A 109 11.08 3.72 -6.88
CA TYR A 109 10.63 2.33 -6.69
C TYR A 109 10.42 2.08 -5.20
N ILE A 110 9.47 1.20 -4.84
CA ILE A 110 9.13 0.99 -3.43
C ILE A 110 10.05 -0.06 -2.84
N TRP A 111 10.84 0.37 -1.86
CA TRP A 111 11.63 -0.48 -0.99
C TRP A 111 11.65 0.10 0.41
N PHE A 112 11.97 -0.74 1.40
CA PHE A 112 12.03 -0.32 2.80
C PHE A 112 13.00 -1.16 3.59
N ALA A 113 13.47 -0.63 4.72
CA ALA A 113 14.17 -1.39 5.75
C ALA A 113 13.16 -1.98 6.74
N PHE A 114 13.43 -3.18 7.26
CA PHE A 114 12.63 -3.72 8.34
C PHE A 114 12.93 -3.00 9.65
N SER A 115 11.93 -2.34 10.24
CA SER A 115 12.06 -1.69 11.55
C SER A 115 12.25 -2.71 12.69
N ASN A 116 11.79 -3.94 12.50
CA ASN A 116 11.96 -5.08 13.41
C ASN A 116 13.03 -6.08 12.90
N ARG A 117 14.20 -5.58 12.50
CA ARG A 117 15.29 -6.34 11.86
C ARG A 117 15.58 -7.73 12.47
N GLU A 118 15.72 -7.83 13.79
CA GLU A 118 16.06 -9.12 14.43
C GLU A 118 15.01 -10.19 14.16
N GLU A 119 13.73 -9.80 14.11
CA GLU A 119 12.63 -10.70 13.79
C GLU A 119 12.60 -11.01 12.30
N ALA A 120 12.88 -10.01 11.46
CA ALA A 120 13.01 -10.21 10.02
C ALA A 120 14.06 -11.27 9.67
N ILE A 121 15.24 -11.20 10.29
CA ILE A 121 16.32 -12.18 10.07
C ILE A 121 15.85 -13.60 10.41
N LYS A 122 15.15 -13.78 11.54
CA LYS A 122 14.63 -15.10 11.94
C LYS A 122 13.57 -15.61 10.97
N LEU A 123 12.64 -14.75 10.54
CA LEU A 123 11.55 -15.13 9.64
C LEU A 123 12.04 -15.46 8.22
N LEU A 124 13.11 -14.79 7.78
CA LEU A 124 13.71 -14.97 6.46
C LEU A 124 14.77 -16.08 6.42
N GLU A 125 15.15 -16.65 7.57
CA GLU A 125 16.17 -17.69 7.63
C GLU A 125 15.78 -18.91 6.78
N GLY A 126 16.67 -19.28 5.85
CA GLY A 126 16.49 -20.43 4.97
C GLY A 126 15.52 -20.21 3.82
N TYR A 127 15.13 -18.96 3.51
CA TYR A 127 14.48 -18.62 2.25
C TYR A 127 15.49 -18.07 1.24
N ASP A 128 15.25 -18.35 -0.04
CA ASP A 128 15.93 -17.67 -1.15
C ASP A 128 15.56 -16.18 -1.14
N GLN A 129 16.45 -15.31 -1.64
CA GLN A 129 16.28 -13.86 -1.56
C GLN A 129 15.16 -13.33 -2.46
N GLU A 130 14.84 -14.05 -3.52
CA GLU A 130 13.91 -13.62 -4.57
C GLU A 130 12.53 -14.29 -4.44
N GLY A 131 11.50 -13.59 -4.91
CA GLY A 131 10.16 -14.18 -5.06
C GLY A 131 9.45 -14.50 -3.74
N LEU A 132 9.79 -13.84 -2.63
CA LEU A 132 9.06 -13.98 -1.38
C LEU A 132 7.75 -13.23 -1.42
N THR A 133 6.76 -13.78 -0.73
CA THR A 133 5.57 -13.06 -0.31
C THR A 133 5.62 -12.91 1.20
N ILE A 134 5.54 -11.68 1.70
CA ILE A 134 5.56 -11.35 3.13
C ILE A 134 4.27 -10.63 3.55
N GLU A 135 3.92 -10.72 4.82
CA GLU A 135 2.94 -9.83 5.45
C GLU A 135 3.68 -8.80 6.30
N ILE A 136 3.34 -7.51 6.14
CA ILE A 136 3.84 -6.43 6.98
C ILE A 136 2.73 -5.86 7.88
N ASP A 137 3.11 -5.22 8.98
CA ASP A 137 2.25 -4.44 9.86
C ASP A 137 2.90 -3.08 10.14
N GLY A 138 2.19 -2.03 9.77
CA GLY A 138 2.67 -0.65 9.77
C GLY A 138 3.62 -0.32 8.62
N TYR A 139 3.60 0.94 8.22
CA TYR A 139 4.48 1.48 7.19
C TYR A 139 4.90 2.91 7.55
N LYS A 140 6.13 3.27 7.21
CA LYS A 140 6.66 4.62 7.41
C LYS A 140 7.30 5.09 6.12
N ILE A 141 6.80 6.20 5.60
CA ILE A 141 7.44 6.91 4.50
C ILE A 141 8.43 7.89 5.09
N HIS A 142 9.65 7.89 4.54
CA HIS A 142 10.61 8.95 4.75
C HIS A 142 11.01 9.51 3.39
N TYR A 143 10.63 10.76 3.15
CA TYR A 143 10.95 11.51 1.94
C TYR A 143 11.75 12.75 2.31
N ALA A 144 12.94 12.90 1.75
CA ALA A 144 13.80 14.06 1.96
C ALA A 144 14.78 14.18 0.77
N PRO A 145 15.44 15.35 0.60
CA PRO A 145 16.47 15.52 -0.43
C PRO A 145 17.74 14.69 -0.19
N THR A 146 17.91 14.12 1.00
CA THR A 146 19.03 13.24 1.37
C THR A 146 18.64 11.78 1.24
N GLU A 147 19.62 10.87 1.29
CA GLU A 147 19.35 9.44 1.33
C GLU A 147 18.56 9.08 2.60
N VAL A 148 17.33 8.63 2.39
CA VAL A 148 16.37 8.24 3.41
C VAL A 148 15.64 6.99 2.95
N VAL A 149 15.19 6.20 3.92
CA VAL A 149 14.64 4.86 3.67
C VAL A 149 13.28 4.76 4.34
N ASN A 150 12.32 4.17 3.63
CA ASN A 150 11.02 3.82 4.20
C ASN A 150 11.19 2.65 5.17
N GLU A 151 10.27 2.46 6.09
CA GLU A 151 10.34 1.38 7.08
C GLU A 151 9.03 0.60 7.16
N ALA A 152 9.11 -0.70 7.46
CA ALA A 152 7.96 -1.53 7.75
C ALA A 152 8.33 -2.64 8.75
N SER A 153 7.35 -3.17 9.50
CA SER A 153 7.59 -4.36 10.33
C SER A 153 7.09 -5.61 9.61
N ILE A 154 7.93 -6.64 9.47
CA ILE A 154 7.47 -7.94 8.97
C ILE A 154 6.75 -8.71 10.06
N VAL A 155 5.64 -9.35 9.70
CA VAL A 155 4.84 -10.21 10.57
C VAL A 155 5.16 -11.68 10.31
N LYS A 156 5.22 -12.08 9.02
CA LYS A 156 5.52 -13.45 8.60
C LYS A 156 5.90 -13.52 7.12
N VAL A 157 6.58 -14.60 6.75
CA VAL A 157 6.68 -15.05 5.35
C VAL A 157 5.43 -15.86 5.01
N VAL A 158 4.71 -15.46 3.96
CA VAL A 158 3.50 -16.09 3.46
C VAL A 158 3.82 -17.18 2.45
N ASP A 159 4.78 -16.92 1.56
CA ASP A 159 5.23 -17.86 0.52
C ASP A 159 6.68 -17.53 0.11
N GLY A 160 7.41 -18.51 -0.42
CA GLY A 160 8.79 -18.34 -0.87
C GLY A 160 9.52 -19.66 -1.10
N ILE A 161 10.63 -19.60 -1.83
CA ILE A 161 11.52 -20.75 -2.06
C ILE A 161 12.45 -20.91 -0.87
N LYS A 162 12.70 -22.16 -0.45
CA LYS A 162 13.66 -22.52 0.60
C LYS A 162 14.83 -23.30 0.04
#